data_AF-A0A2K9AVE1-F1
#
_entry.id   AF-A0A2K9AVE1-F1
#
_cell.length_a   1.000
_cell.length_b   1.000
_cell.length_c   1.000
_cell.angle_alpha   90.00
_cell.angle_beta   90.00
_cell.angle_gamma   90.00
#
_symmetry.space_group_name_H-M   'P 1'
#
loop_
_entity.id
_entity.type
_entity.pdbx_description
1 polymer ?
#
loop_
_entity_poly.entity_id
_entity_poly.type
_entity_poly.pdbx_seq_one_letter_code
_entity_poly.pdbx_strand_id
1 'polypeptide(L)'
;MDNPTLFFIAFIIITVYILLGNYLYLVKAVSYLNTKGDFNGPSFLPSVQAKHLKRYALELEKEGVKSWIVFVAKYNSHINVIVYASLLILVGIAVTG
;
A
#
# COMPACT_ATOMS: atom_id res chain seq x y z
N MET A 1 -20.13 4.26 19.38
CA MET A 1 -19.84 2.88 18.94
C MET A 1 -19.15 2.18 20.08
N ASP A 2 -19.47 0.94 20.32
CA ASP A 2 -18.81 0.08 21.30
C ASP A 2 -17.40 -0.34 20.81
N ASN A 3 -16.49 -0.59 21.75
CA ASN A 3 -15.09 -0.95 21.48
C ASN A 3 -14.92 -2.14 20.51
N PRO A 4 -15.74 -3.21 20.57
CA PRO A 4 -15.68 -4.31 19.59
C PRO A 4 -15.93 -3.88 18.15
N THR A 5 -16.91 -2.98 17.93
CA THR A 5 -17.25 -2.49 16.60
C THR A 5 -16.12 -1.61 16.03
N LEU A 6 -15.50 -0.76 16.85
CA LEU A 6 -14.33 0.03 16.44
C LEU A 6 -13.14 -0.85 16.04
N PHE A 7 -12.88 -1.91 16.83
CA PHE A 7 -11.83 -2.87 16.53
C PHE A 7 -12.08 -3.61 15.21
N PHE A 8 -13.32 -4.05 14.98
CA PHE A 8 -13.68 -4.75 13.75
C PHE A 8 -13.55 -3.86 12.49
N ILE A 9 -13.91 -2.59 12.59
CA ILE A 9 -13.73 -1.63 11.49
C ILE A 9 -12.24 -1.38 11.22
N ALA A 10 -11.44 -1.17 12.26
CA ALA A 10 -10.00 -1.03 12.12
C ALA A 10 -9.36 -2.27 11.45
N PHE A 11 -9.81 -3.47 11.84
CA PHE A 11 -9.39 -4.72 11.24
C PHE A 11 -9.73 -4.78 9.73
N ILE A 12 -10.97 -4.47 9.34
CA ILE A 12 -11.38 -4.44 7.93
C ILE A 12 -10.53 -3.45 7.14
N ILE A 13 -10.30 -2.24 7.66
CA ILE A 13 -9.49 -1.22 6.98
C ILE A 13 -8.07 -1.74 6.74
N ILE A 14 -7.45 -2.38 7.75
CA ILE A 14 -6.12 -3.00 7.62
C ILE A 14 -6.14 -4.10 6.56
N THR A 15 -7.10 -5.02 6.63
CA THR A 15 -7.18 -6.15 5.69
C THR A 15 -7.31 -5.66 4.26
N VAL A 16 -8.22 -4.71 4.00
CA VAL A 16 -8.39 -4.12 2.67
C VAL A 16 -7.11 -3.41 2.22
N TYR A 17 -6.47 -2.66 3.11
CA TYR A 17 -5.22 -1.96 2.81
C TYR A 17 -4.09 -2.93 2.40
N ILE A 18 -3.88 -4.00 3.17
CA ILE A 18 -2.86 -5.01 2.90
C ILE A 18 -3.15 -5.75 1.59
N LEU A 19 -4.41 -6.17 1.38
CA LEU A 19 -4.80 -6.87 0.15
C LEU A 19 -4.61 -5.99 -1.08
N LEU A 20 -5.01 -4.71 -1.00
CA LEU A 20 -4.85 -3.78 -2.11
C LEU A 20 -3.36 -3.50 -2.40
N GLY A 21 -2.54 -3.30 -1.36
CA GLY A 21 -1.09 -3.11 -1.50
C GLY A 21 -0.41 -4.33 -2.14
N ASN A 22 -0.76 -5.54 -1.69
CA ASN A 22 -0.24 -6.78 -2.25
C ASN A 22 -0.71 -7.01 -3.70
N TYR A 23 -1.98 -6.73 -4.01
CA TYR A 23 -2.49 -6.81 -5.37
C TYR A 23 -1.74 -5.84 -6.30
N LEU A 24 -1.62 -4.58 -5.89
CA LEU A 24 -0.88 -3.57 -6.65
C LEU A 24 0.57 -3.99 -6.89
N TYR A 25 1.21 -4.54 -5.86
CA TYR A 25 2.58 -4.98 -5.97
C TYR A 25 2.74 -6.23 -6.86
N LEU A 26 2.12 -7.35 -6.48
CA LEU A 26 2.33 -8.65 -7.11
C LEU A 26 1.73 -8.71 -8.52
N VAL A 27 0.55 -8.12 -8.73
CA VAL A 27 -0.17 -8.24 -10.01
C VAL A 27 0.25 -7.15 -10.98
N LYS A 28 0.39 -5.90 -10.51
CA LYS A 28 0.69 -4.76 -11.39
C LYS A 28 2.18 -4.45 -11.47
N ALA A 29 2.81 -4.08 -10.36
CA ALA A 29 4.19 -3.60 -10.36
C ALA A 29 5.18 -4.69 -10.78
N VAL A 30 5.10 -5.89 -10.18
CA VAL A 30 5.98 -7.02 -10.51
C VAL A 30 5.82 -7.42 -11.97
N SER A 31 4.59 -7.64 -12.44
CA SER A 31 4.33 -8.00 -13.84
C SER A 31 4.89 -6.98 -14.81
N TYR A 32 4.70 -5.69 -14.55
CA TYR A 32 5.20 -4.62 -15.40
C TYR A 32 6.73 -4.54 -15.37
N LEU A 33 7.36 -4.54 -14.19
CA LEU A 33 8.81 -4.43 -14.06
C LEU A 33 9.53 -5.66 -14.65
N ASN A 34 8.93 -6.86 -14.56
CA ASN A 34 9.43 -8.05 -15.24
C ASN A 34 9.57 -7.86 -16.76
N THR A 35 8.67 -7.10 -17.40
CA THR A 35 8.76 -6.84 -18.85
C THR A 35 9.92 -5.92 -19.24
N LYS A 36 10.47 -5.15 -18.29
CA LYS A 36 11.56 -4.20 -18.55
C LYS A 36 12.95 -4.83 -18.41
N GLY A 37 13.06 -6.10 -18.03
CA GLY A 37 14.31 -6.87 -18.04
C GLY A 37 15.33 -6.53 -16.94
N ASP A 38 15.08 -5.50 -16.11
CA ASP A 38 15.95 -5.04 -15.02
C ASP A 38 15.26 -5.17 -13.64
N PHE A 39 14.70 -6.35 -13.38
CA PHE A 39 13.92 -6.63 -12.19
C PHE A 39 14.37 -7.91 -11.50
N ASN A 40 14.82 -7.79 -10.25
CA ASN A 40 15.36 -8.88 -9.43
C ASN A 40 14.28 -9.80 -8.81
N GLY A 41 13.09 -9.85 -9.41
CA GLY A 41 11.99 -10.69 -8.93
C GLY A 41 11.18 -10.08 -7.76
N PRO A 42 10.05 -10.72 -7.41
CA PRO A 42 9.22 -10.28 -6.30
C PRO A 42 9.95 -10.49 -4.96
N SER A 43 9.98 -9.43 -4.17
CA SER A 43 10.40 -9.46 -2.76
C SER A 43 9.21 -9.39 -1.80
N PHE A 44 9.34 -10.08 -0.67
CA PHE A 44 8.41 -9.98 0.48
C PHE A 44 8.82 -8.88 1.47
N LEU A 45 10.00 -8.28 1.31
CA LEU A 45 10.47 -7.21 2.18
C LEU A 45 9.70 -5.92 1.88
N PRO A 46 8.95 -5.33 2.83
CA PRO A 46 8.11 -4.15 2.59
C PRO A 46 8.88 -2.95 2.03
N SER A 47 10.12 -2.78 2.47
CA SER A 47 11.03 -1.72 1.98
C SER A 47 11.37 -1.89 0.49
N VAL A 48 11.54 -3.13 0.04
CA VAL A 48 11.83 -3.46 -1.37
C VAL A 48 10.55 -3.33 -2.20
N GLN A 49 9.41 -3.80 -1.68
CA GLN A 49 8.10 -3.64 -2.33
C GLN A 49 7.77 -2.16 -2.58
N ALA A 50 8.03 -1.30 -1.60
CA ALA A 50 7.83 0.15 -1.73
C ALA A 50 8.74 0.76 -2.80
N LYS A 51 10.01 0.32 -2.90
CA LYS A 51 10.93 0.76 -3.97
C LYS A 51 10.43 0.34 -5.35
N HIS A 52 9.99 -0.91 -5.49
CA HIS A 52 9.43 -1.43 -6.74
C HIS A 52 8.16 -0.67 -7.14
N LEU A 53 7.22 -0.43 -6.22
CA LEU A 53 6.01 0.36 -6.48
C LEU A 53 6.34 1.79 -6.92
N LYS A 54 7.33 2.43 -6.27
CA LYS A 54 7.79 3.77 -6.67
C LYS A 54 8.41 3.77 -8.06
N ARG A 55 9.25 2.79 -8.39
CA ARG A 55 9.86 2.63 -9.72
C ARG A 55 8.77 2.42 -10.78
N TYR A 56 7.83 1.51 -10.53
CA TYR A 56 6.67 1.26 -11.38
C TYR A 56 5.88 2.54 -11.66
N ALA A 57 5.57 3.32 -10.62
CA ALA A 57 4.85 4.58 -10.76
C ALA A 57 5.61 5.60 -11.63
N LEU A 58 6.93 5.73 -11.41
CA LEU A 58 7.78 6.64 -12.19
C LEU A 58 7.87 6.23 -13.67
N GLU A 59 7.94 4.94 -13.96
CA GLU A 59 7.97 4.44 -15.34
C GLU A 59 6.64 4.69 -16.05
N LEU A 60 5.51 4.48 -15.37
CA LEU A 60 4.20 4.82 -15.93
C LEU A 60 3.98 6.32 -16.11
N GLU A 61 4.48 7.17 -15.20
CA GLU A 61 4.44 8.63 -15.37
C GLU A 61 5.25 9.07 -16.60
N LYS A 62 6.41 8.45 -16.85
CA LYS A 62 7.23 8.70 -18.06
C LYS A 62 6.49 8.32 -19.35
N GLU A 63 5.68 7.27 -19.30
CA GLU A 63 4.81 6.85 -20.40
C GLU A 63 3.51 7.69 -20.52
N GLY A 64 3.36 8.72 -19.67
CA GLY A 64 2.22 9.64 -19.68
C GLY A 64 0.95 9.09 -19.01
N VAL A 65 1.02 7.93 -18.36
CA VAL A 65 -0.12 7.28 -17.72
C VAL A 65 -0.45 7.98 -16.40
N LYS A 66 -1.63 8.62 -16.34
CA LYS A 66 -2.18 9.24 -15.14
C LYS A 66 -3.34 8.41 -14.61
N SER A 67 -3.07 7.49 -13.69
CA SER A 67 -4.07 6.63 -13.06
C SER A 67 -4.01 6.75 -11.54
N TRP A 68 -5.14 6.52 -10.86
CA TRP A 68 -5.18 6.44 -9.40
C TRP A 68 -4.20 5.39 -8.86
N ILE A 69 -3.93 4.33 -9.63
CA ILE A 69 -2.94 3.29 -9.32
C ILE A 69 -1.53 3.88 -9.25
N VAL A 70 -1.19 4.78 -10.17
CA VAL A 70 0.11 5.46 -10.22
C VAL A 70 0.27 6.37 -9.01
N PHE A 71 -0.78 7.10 -8.64
CA PHE A 71 -0.80 7.91 -7.43
C PHE A 71 -0.58 7.06 -6.16
N VAL A 72 -1.34 6.00 -5.97
CA VAL A 72 -1.22 5.12 -4.80
C VAL A 72 0.18 4.50 -4.73
N ALA A 73 0.72 4.02 -5.85
CA ALA A 73 2.06 3.43 -5.89
C ALA A 73 3.17 4.45 -5.57
N LYS A 74 3.04 5.70 -6.07
CA LYS A 74 3.99 6.79 -5.83
C LYS A 74 4.03 7.24 -4.37
N TYR A 75 2.86 7.34 -3.74
CA TYR A 75 2.72 7.84 -2.37
C TYR A 75 2.54 6.73 -1.31
N ASN A 76 2.81 5.46 -1.66
CA ASN A 76 2.60 4.30 -0.80
C ASN A 76 3.22 4.44 0.60
N SER A 77 4.41 5.03 0.72
CA SER A 77 5.06 5.26 2.03
C SER A 77 4.29 6.26 2.89
N HIS A 78 3.79 7.35 2.30
CA HIS A 78 2.99 8.35 3.03
C HIS A 78 1.63 7.78 3.41
N ILE A 79 0.99 7.04 2.50
CA ILE A 79 -0.29 6.38 2.76
C ILE A 79 -0.13 5.36 3.90
N ASN A 80 0.94 4.55 3.89
CA ASN A 80 1.26 3.64 5.00
C ASN A 80 1.32 4.38 6.33
N VAL A 81 2.08 5.48 6.40
CA VAL A 81 2.23 6.27 7.63
C VAL A 81 0.89 6.80 8.12
N ILE A 82 0.05 7.33 7.23
CA ILE A 82 -1.28 7.84 7.57
C ILE A 82 -2.16 6.71 8.10
N VAL A 83 -2.20 5.56 7.42
CA VAL A 83 -2.99 4.39 7.84
C VAL A 83 -2.55 3.93 9.23
N TYR A 84 -1.25 3.76 9.48
CA TYR A 84 -0.75 3.36 10.80
C TYR A 84 -1.04 4.41 11.88
N ALA A 85 -0.88 5.70 11.59
CA ALA A 85 -1.20 6.76 12.53
C ALA A 85 -2.69 6.78 12.89
N SER A 86 -3.58 6.64 11.90
CA SER A 86 -5.03 6.55 12.12
C SER A 86 -5.40 5.33 12.95
N LEU A 87 -4.74 4.19 12.74
CA LEU A 87 -4.95 2.98 13.54
C LEU A 87 -4.51 3.15 14.98
N LEU A 88 -3.35 3.78 15.23
CA LEU A 88 -2.89 4.07 16.59
C LEU A 88 -3.87 4.96 17.34
N ILE A 89 -4.46 5.96 16.66
CA ILE A 89 -5.50 6.82 17.24
C ILE A 89 -6.75 6.01 17.57
N LEU A 90 -7.23 5.17 16.64
CA LEU A 90 -8.40 4.32 16.84
C LEU A 90 -8.22 3.33 18.00
N VAL A 91 -7.04 2.70 18.10
CA VAL A 91 -6.70 1.81 19.22
C VAL A 91 -6.60 2.60 20.52
N GLY A 92 -5.98 3.78 20.52
CA GLY A 92 -5.91 4.65 21.69
C GLY A 92 -7.30 4.99 22.23
N ILE A 93 -8.22 5.39 21.35
CA ILE A 93 -9.62 5.69 21.71
C ILE A 93 -10.32 4.44 22.28
N ALA A 94 -10.14 3.27 21.65
CA ALA A 94 -10.78 2.03 22.10
C ALA A 94 -10.23 1.50 23.44
N VAL A 95 -9.03 1.90 23.84
CA VAL A 95 -8.40 1.50 25.11
C VAL A 95 -8.70 2.48 26.24
N THR A 96 -8.82 3.78 25.95
CA THR A 96 -9.11 4.81 26.96
C THR A 96 -10.58 5.18 27.11
N GLY A 97 -11.43 4.71 26.19
CA GLY A 97 -12.87 4.98 26.13
C GLY A 97 -13.75 3.86 26.68
#